data_AF-A0A182VYR0-F1
#
_entry.id   AF-A0A182VYR0-F1
#
_cell.length_a   1.000
_cell.length_b   1.000
_cell.length_c   1.000
_cell.angle_alpha   90.00
_cell.angle_beta   90.00
_cell.angle_gamma   90.00
#
_symmetry.space_group_name_H-M   'P 1'
#
loop_
_entity.id
_entity.type
_entity.pdbx_description
1 polymer ?
#
loop_
_entity_poly.entity_id
_entity_poly.type
_entity_poly.pdbx_seq_one_letter_code
_entity_poly.pdbx_strand_id
1 'polypeptide(L)'
;HKQPAGGLGSFLETQKFVQFKLTFVVFAWYISSAKVSVQGCRVMLRKKLKLDDKSLDAQNECASLGKFSLSQFANVPKARISAHTVPAESEIVSEQTEKLPATTEYPLGVVPYWQQVYRIERELSAALRKVILPSEVAACYDPIEYASEIHCAYLQRFLDGPKHVLFIGMNPGPWGMCQTGVPFGYVPAVRDWMGLRGAVAKPTPELAARPVEGLACTREEQSGKRWWGLYEELCGTSDRFFHSCFVYNLCPLAFFHQSGRNITPSELKGKAKGEIQAISEQYLETALTLLKPKIVISVGRYTEDRIKTLTKRNKIDPTIVTYCMPHPSPRSLNNTNWPEKAKLWLTEHGILPYLSASPEAESTSKI
;
A
#
# COMPACT_ATOMS: atom_id res chain seq x y z
N HIS A 1 36.37 73.45 -22.05
CA HIS A 1 35.49 73.09 -20.92
C HIS A 1 34.05 72.88 -21.42
N LYS A 2 33.47 71.71 -21.10
CA LYS A 2 32.03 71.32 -21.05
C LYS A 2 31.13 71.53 -22.29
N GLN A 3 30.68 70.41 -22.87
CA GLN A 3 29.32 70.21 -23.38
C GLN A 3 28.55 69.28 -22.42
N PRO A 4 27.22 69.43 -22.25
CA PRO A 4 26.40 68.49 -21.48
C PRO A 4 25.76 67.41 -22.38
N ALA A 5 25.65 66.21 -21.81
CA ALA A 5 25.03 65.02 -22.40
C ALA A 5 23.51 65.02 -22.19
N GLY A 6 22.78 64.53 -23.20
CA GLY A 6 21.36 64.17 -23.11
C GLY A 6 21.13 62.79 -23.73
N GLY A 7 20.22 62.02 -23.12
CA GLY A 7 19.44 60.98 -23.80
C GLY A 7 19.97 59.54 -23.73
N LEU A 8 19.62 58.79 -22.68
CA LEU A 8 19.64 57.31 -22.70
C LEU A 8 18.67 56.65 -21.70
N GLY A 9 17.63 57.37 -21.25
CA GLY A 9 16.68 56.87 -20.26
C GLY A 9 15.33 56.37 -20.79
N SER A 10 14.89 56.79 -21.98
CA SER A 10 13.49 56.54 -22.42
C SER A 10 13.29 55.39 -23.42
N PHE A 11 14.35 54.68 -23.83
CA PHE A 11 14.25 53.62 -24.85
C PHE A 11 14.11 52.20 -24.26
N LEU A 12 14.56 52.00 -23.02
CA LEU A 12 14.54 50.69 -22.34
C LEU A 12 13.21 50.36 -21.65
N GLU A 13 12.42 51.37 -21.28
CA GLU A 13 11.11 51.17 -20.65
C GLU A 13 10.01 50.83 -21.67
N THR A 14 10.11 51.39 -22.88
CA THR A 14 9.16 51.12 -23.98
C THR A 14 9.31 49.72 -24.57
N GLN A 15 10.53 49.16 -24.62
CA GLN A 15 10.74 47.78 -25.08
C GLN A 15 10.17 46.73 -24.11
N LYS A 16 10.28 46.95 -22.79
CA LYS A 16 9.71 46.02 -21.79
C LYS A 16 8.18 46.01 -21.82
N PHE A 17 7.55 47.14 -22.12
CA PHE A 17 6.08 47.22 -22.22
C PHE A 17 5.52 46.55 -23.49
N VAL A 18 6.26 46.58 -24.60
CA VAL A 18 5.86 45.91 -25.85
C VAL A 18 6.02 44.39 -25.73
N GLN A 19 7.08 43.89 -25.07
CA GLN A 19 7.28 42.45 -24.82
C GLN A 19 6.17 41.86 -23.93
N PHE A 20 5.72 42.62 -22.92
CA PHE A 20 4.68 42.16 -21.99
C PHE A 20 3.29 42.11 -22.66
N LYS A 21 2.98 43.07 -23.55
CA LYS A 21 1.72 43.06 -24.33
C LYS A 21 1.68 41.95 -25.38
N LEU A 22 2.80 41.62 -26.03
CA LEU A 22 2.84 40.51 -27.00
C LEU A 22 2.61 39.15 -26.34
N THR A 23 3.17 38.94 -25.15
CA THR A 23 3.04 37.67 -24.42
C THR A 23 1.60 37.41 -23.97
N PHE A 24 0.86 38.47 -23.61
CA PHE A 24 -0.55 38.36 -23.19
C PHE A 24 -1.50 38.06 -24.35
N VAL A 25 -1.24 38.61 -25.54
CA VAL A 25 -2.04 38.34 -26.75
C VAL A 25 -1.86 36.90 -27.24
N VAL A 26 -0.63 36.36 -27.20
CA VAL A 26 -0.35 34.96 -27.56
C VAL A 26 -1.01 33.99 -26.57
N PHE A 27 -1.00 34.30 -25.27
CA PHE A 27 -1.64 33.47 -24.24
C PHE A 27 -3.18 33.49 -24.34
N ALA A 28 -3.78 34.64 -24.65
CA ALA A 28 -5.22 34.77 -24.88
C ALA A 28 -5.68 34.02 -26.14
N TRP A 29 -4.87 34.01 -27.21
CA TRP A 29 -5.16 33.26 -28.44
C TRP A 29 -5.06 31.74 -28.23
N TYR A 30 -4.11 31.29 -27.40
CA TYR A 30 -3.94 29.87 -27.06
C TYR A 30 -5.11 29.34 -26.20
N ILE A 31 -5.60 30.13 -25.23
CA ILE A 31 -6.77 29.77 -24.42
C ILE A 31 -8.07 29.77 -25.24
N SER A 32 -8.21 30.69 -26.20
CA SER A 32 -9.37 30.73 -27.10
C SER A 32 -9.39 29.53 -28.06
N SER A 33 -8.24 29.16 -28.62
CA SER A 33 -8.10 27.99 -29.50
C SER A 33 -8.32 26.66 -28.76
N ALA A 34 -7.89 26.57 -27.49
CA ALA A 34 -8.15 25.40 -26.65
C ALA A 34 -9.65 25.24 -26.30
N LYS A 35 -10.40 26.34 -26.13
CA LYS A 35 -11.86 26.28 -25.90
C LYS A 35 -12.64 25.86 -27.15
N VAL A 36 -12.18 26.25 -28.35
CA VAL A 36 -12.80 25.81 -29.62
C VAL A 36 -12.59 24.30 -29.85
N SER A 37 -11.45 23.75 -29.46
CA SER A 37 -11.16 22.30 -29.57
C SER A 37 -12.00 21.44 -28.62
N VAL A 38 -12.28 21.92 -27.40
CA VAL A 38 -13.07 21.18 -26.39
C VAL A 38 -14.58 21.19 -26.70
N GLN A 39 -15.09 22.20 -27.41
CA GLN A 39 -16.50 22.25 -27.83
C GLN A 39 -16.77 21.39 -29.08
N GLY A 40 -15.78 21.22 -29.98
CA GLY A 40 -15.87 20.39 -31.18
C GLY A 40 -15.87 18.87 -30.92
N CYS A 41 -15.24 18.40 -29.83
CA CYS A 41 -15.23 16.98 -29.47
C CYS A 41 -16.51 16.48 -28.76
N ARG A 42 -17.37 17.38 -28.27
CA ARG A 42 -18.61 17.00 -27.54
C ARG A 42 -19.83 16.75 -28.43
N VAL A 43 -19.74 16.99 -29.73
CA VAL A 43 -20.87 16.81 -30.68
C VAL A 43 -20.72 15.56 -31.57
N MET A 44 -19.56 14.89 -31.62
CA MET A 44 -19.34 13.71 -32.47
C MET A 44 -19.50 12.33 -31.80
N LEU A 45 -19.91 12.24 -30.53
CA LEU A 45 -20.07 10.96 -29.81
C LEU A 45 -21.52 10.59 -29.44
N ARG A 46 -22.49 11.18 -30.15
CA ARG A 46 -23.91 10.77 -30.10
C ARG A 46 -24.50 10.72 -31.52
N LYS A 47 -24.03 9.79 -32.35
CA LYS A 47 -24.76 9.25 -33.52
C LYS A 47 -23.91 8.18 -34.21
N LYS A 48 -24.12 6.91 -33.86
CA LYS A 48 -24.14 5.73 -34.75
C LYS A 48 -23.94 4.46 -33.92
N LEU A 49 -25.03 3.74 -33.71
CA LEU A 49 -25.19 2.29 -33.92
C LEU A 49 -26.58 1.90 -33.39
N LYS A 50 -27.57 2.19 -34.23
CA LYS A 50 -28.83 1.45 -34.37
C LYS A 50 -28.81 0.87 -35.80
N LEU A 51 -29.57 -0.20 -36.00
CA LEU A 51 -29.73 -1.10 -37.15
C LEU A 51 -29.08 -2.47 -36.84
N ASP A 52 -29.76 -3.61 -36.88
CA ASP A 52 -31.17 -3.93 -37.15
C ASP A 52 -31.48 -5.30 -36.55
N ASP A 53 -32.74 -5.45 -36.14
CA ASP A 53 -33.37 -6.70 -35.75
C ASP A 53 -33.99 -7.34 -37.01
N LYS A 54 -33.57 -8.56 -37.37
CA LYS A 54 -34.31 -9.46 -38.25
C LYS A 54 -34.02 -10.91 -37.89
N SER A 55 -35.02 -11.53 -37.26
CA SER A 55 -35.21 -12.98 -37.17
C SER A 55 -35.44 -13.59 -38.55
N LEU A 56 -34.80 -14.72 -38.87
CA LEU A 56 -35.35 -15.80 -39.70
C LEU A 56 -34.71 -17.15 -39.32
N ASP A 57 -35.50 -18.20 -39.56
CA ASP A 57 -35.52 -19.52 -38.95
C ASP A 57 -34.37 -20.50 -39.23
N ALA A 58 -34.41 -21.57 -38.43
CA ALA A 58 -33.60 -22.78 -38.45
C ALA A 58 -33.74 -23.63 -39.74
N GLN A 59 -32.65 -24.30 -40.15
CA GLN A 59 -32.47 -25.77 -40.19
C GLN A 59 -31.25 -26.19 -41.05
N ASN A 60 -30.47 -27.16 -40.52
CA ASN A 60 -29.52 -28.13 -41.15
C ASN A 60 -28.29 -27.59 -41.93
N GLU A 61 -27.09 -28.18 -41.94
CA GLU A 61 -26.53 -29.43 -41.41
C GLU A 61 -24.96 -29.35 -41.40
N CYS A 62 -24.34 -30.08 -40.46
CA CYS A 62 -23.03 -30.79 -40.50
C CYS A 62 -21.71 -30.12 -40.97
N ALA A 63 -20.74 -30.00 -40.05
CA ALA A 63 -19.45 -30.73 -40.12
C ALA A 63 -18.57 -30.52 -38.85
N SER A 64 -17.84 -31.58 -38.52
CA SER A 64 -17.08 -31.89 -37.31
C SER A 64 -15.90 -30.98 -36.93
N LEU A 65 -15.61 -30.88 -35.61
CA LEU A 65 -14.26 -31.16 -35.06
C LEU A 65 -14.25 -31.15 -33.51
N GLY A 66 -13.83 -32.29 -32.92
CA GLY A 66 -12.99 -32.36 -31.71
C GLY A 66 -13.62 -32.21 -30.31
N LYS A 67 -14.22 -33.27 -29.78
CA LYS A 67 -14.41 -33.47 -28.32
C LYS A 67 -13.10 -33.87 -27.65
N PHE A 68 -12.74 -33.25 -26.52
CA PHE A 68 -11.89 -33.88 -25.51
C PHE A 68 -12.67 -34.03 -24.20
N SER A 69 -12.65 -35.26 -23.69
CA SER A 69 -13.47 -35.79 -22.61
C SER A 69 -12.77 -35.66 -21.25
N LEU A 70 -13.50 -35.19 -20.24
CA LEU A 70 -13.13 -35.20 -18.83
C LEU A 70 -13.56 -36.53 -18.19
N SER A 71 -12.72 -37.55 -18.27
CA SER A 71 -12.79 -38.72 -17.40
C SER A 71 -11.61 -39.65 -17.63
N GLN A 72 -10.52 -39.47 -16.89
CA GLN A 72 -9.54 -40.52 -16.62
C GLN A 72 -8.61 -40.03 -15.53
N PHE A 73 -8.62 -40.75 -14.40
CA PHE A 73 -7.58 -40.95 -13.39
C PHE A 73 -8.25 -41.22 -12.02
N ALA A 74 -9.07 -42.27 -11.99
CA ALA A 74 -9.20 -43.09 -10.80
C ALA A 74 -8.31 -44.31 -11.03
N ASN A 75 -7.26 -44.46 -10.22
CA ASN A 75 -6.61 -45.71 -9.80
C ASN A 75 -5.18 -45.42 -9.33
N VAL A 76 -4.98 -45.36 -8.01
CA VAL A 76 -3.67 -45.60 -7.38
C VAL A 76 -3.87 -46.70 -6.32
N PRO A 77 -3.00 -47.73 -6.24
CA PRO A 77 -3.27 -48.92 -5.42
C PRO A 77 -3.13 -48.66 -3.91
N LYS A 78 -4.04 -49.27 -3.13
CA LYS A 78 -3.98 -49.38 -1.67
C LYS A 78 -2.84 -50.32 -1.25
N ALA A 79 -1.95 -49.85 -0.38
CA ALA A 79 -0.95 -50.70 0.26
C ALA A 79 -1.63 -51.59 1.33
N ARG A 80 -1.32 -52.88 1.28
CA ARG A 80 -1.78 -53.95 2.19
C ARG A 80 -1.28 -53.74 3.61
N ILE A 81 -2.19 -53.78 4.57
CA ILE A 81 -1.90 -53.98 5.99
C ILE A 81 -1.67 -55.49 6.20
N SER A 82 -0.48 -55.87 6.67
CA SER A 82 -0.19 -57.22 7.17
C SER A 82 0.01 -57.12 8.68
N ALA A 83 -0.78 -57.89 9.42
CA ALA A 83 -0.65 -58.06 10.86
C ALA A 83 0.50 -59.03 11.17
N HIS A 84 1.43 -58.62 12.04
CA HIS A 84 2.25 -59.52 12.83
C HIS A 84 2.53 -58.91 14.21
N THR A 85 2.64 -59.82 15.16
CA THR A 85 2.49 -59.68 16.61
C THR A 85 3.85 -59.47 17.29
N VAL A 86 3.96 -58.45 18.18
CA VAL A 86 4.71 -58.34 19.49
C VAL A 86 6.23 -58.68 19.49
N PRO A 87 7.16 -57.85 20.05
CA PRO A 87 7.16 -57.49 21.48
C PRO A 87 7.58 -56.06 21.88
N ALA A 88 7.23 -55.74 23.12
CA ALA A 88 7.63 -54.56 23.86
C ALA A 88 9.12 -54.61 24.19
N GLU A 89 9.83 -53.53 23.88
CA GLU A 89 11.04 -53.12 24.59
C GLU A 89 11.31 -51.63 24.34
N SER A 90 11.72 -50.97 25.40
CA SER A 90 11.97 -49.54 25.55
C SER A 90 13.23 -49.12 24.82
N GLU A 91 13.14 -48.20 23.87
CA GLU A 91 14.28 -47.41 23.42
C GLU A 91 13.96 -45.92 23.34
N ILE A 92 14.86 -45.17 23.95
CA ILE A 92 14.88 -43.73 24.14
C ILE A 92 15.16 -43.08 22.79
N VAL A 93 14.23 -42.29 22.27
CA VAL A 93 14.46 -41.44 21.10
C VAL A 93 14.60 -39.99 21.57
N SER A 94 15.80 -39.47 21.37
CA SER A 94 16.21 -38.08 21.62
C SER A 94 15.35 -37.10 20.82
N GLU A 95 14.63 -36.22 21.52
CA GLU A 95 14.05 -35.01 20.95
C GLU A 95 15.17 -34.09 20.44
N GLN A 96 15.26 -33.92 19.12
CA GLN A 96 15.94 -32.77 18.54
C GLN A 96 15.03 -31.55 18.71
N THR A 97 15.34 -30.74 19.73
CA THR A 97 14.70 -29.46 19.98
C THR A 97 15.07 -28.50 18.84
N GLU A 98 14.11 -28.18 17.97
CA GLU A 98 14.20 -27.00 17.11
C GLU A 98 14.33 -25.76 18.00
N LYS A 99 15.48 -25.09 17.93
CA LYS A 99 15.75 -23.83 18.64
C LYS A 99 14.75 -22.77 18.19
N LEU A 100 13.89 -22.32 19.10
CA LEU A 100 13.23 -21.02 19.02
C LEU A 100 14.30 -19.92 18.81
N PRO A 101 14.03 -18.90 17.99
CA PRO A 101 14.97 -17.80 17.82
C PRO A 101 15.18 -17.09 19.15
N ALA A 102 16.45 -16.81 19.45
CA ALA A 102 16.91 -16.22 20.69
C ALA A 102 16.12 -14.94 21.02
N THR A 103 15.51 -14.89 22.21
CA THR A 103 15.03 -13.66 22.82
C THR A 103 16.22 -12.72 22.96
N THR A 104 16.24 -11.66 22.15
CA THR A 104 17.19 -10.56 22.30
C THR A 104 16.93 -9.90 23.66
N GLU A 105 17.75 -10.22 24.66
CA GLU A 105 17.72 -9.53 25.95
C GLU A 105 18.17 -8.08 25.74
N TYR A 106 17.22 -7.14 25.85
CA TYR A 106 17.54 -5.72 25.80
C TYR A 106 18.13 -5.28 27.15
N PRO A 107 19.17 -4.41 27.17
CA PRO A 107 19.70 -3.86 28.40
C PRO A 107 18.59 -3.22 29.23
N LEU A 108 18.62 -3.42 30.56
CA LEU A 108 17.67 -2.80 31.48
C LEU A 108 17.59 -1.28 31.21
N GLY A 109 16.39 -0.82 30.83
CA GLY A 109 16.09 0.60 30.63
C GLY A 109 16.04 1.10 29.18
N VAL A 110 16.45 0.31 28.19
CA VAL A 110 16.33 0.70 26.77
C VAL A 110 15.02 0.19 26.19
N VAL A 111 14.15 1.10 25.75
CA VAL A 111 12.90 0.73 25.05
C VAL A 111 13.25 0.24 23.64
N PRO A 112 12.90 -1.01 23.26
CA PRO A 112 13.14 -1.54 21.93
C PRO A 112 12.61 -0.60 20.84
N TYR A 113 13.35 -0.49 19.73
CA TYR A 113 13.03 0.44 18.65
C TYR A 113 11.59 0.28 18.14
N TRP A 114 11.16 -0.96 17.88
CA TRP A 114 9.79 -1.28 17.48
C TRP A 114 8.73 -0.81 18.48
N GLN A 115 9.00 -0.85 19.78
CA GLN A 115 8.05 -0.39 20.81
C GLN A 115 7.87 1.12 20.79
N GLN A 116 8.92 1.86 20.43
CA GLN A 116 8.84 3.31 20.26
C GLN A 116 7.89 3.65 19.09
N VAL A 117 7.98 2.92 17.99
CA VAL A 117 7.05 3.06 16.84
C VAL A 117 5.63 2.66 17.23
N TYR A 118 5.47 1.53 17.93
CA TYR A 118 4.15 1.09 18.40
C TYR A 118 3.47 2.12 19.33
N ARG A 119 4.24 2.83 20.17
CA ARG A 119 3.71 3.92 21.01
C ARG A 119 3.15 5.05 20.15
N ILE A 120 3.86 5.46 19.11
CA ILE A 120 3.39 6.48 18.15
C ILE A 120 2.07 6.01 17.49
N GLU A 121 1.99 4.75 17.05
CA GLU A 121 0.77 4.21 16.43
C GLU A 121 -0.41 4.15 17.41
N ARG A 122 -0.17 3.78 18.67
CA ARG A 122 -1.22 3.78 19.72
C ARG A 122 -1.70 5.18 20.05
N GLU A 123 -0.81 6.14 20.14
CA GLU A 123 -1.15 7.55 20.39
C GLU A 123 -1.92 8.14 19.20
N LEU A 124 -1.51 7.84 17.97
CA LEU A 124 -2.23 8.17 16.75
C LEU A 124 -3.65 7.57 16.76
N SER A 125 -3.78 6.26 17.00
CA SER A 125 -5.08 5.58 17.10
C SER A 125 -5.97 6.27 18.15
N ALA A 126 -5.44 6.51 19.35
CA ALA A 126 -6.18 7.13 20.45
C ALA A 126 -6.60 8.57 20.12
N ALA A 127 -5.78 9.34 19.39
CA ALA A 127 -6.12 10.68 18.95
C ALA A 127 -7.22 10.66 17.86
N LEU A 128 -7.11 9.76 16.88
CA LEU A 128 -8.09 9.65 15.80
C LEU A 128 -9.46 9.17 16.30
N ARG A 129 -9.51 8.26 17.29
CA ARG A 129 -10.77 7.78 17.88
C ARG A 129 -11.57 8.88 18.60
N LYS A 130 -10.95 10.02 18.93
CA LYS A 130 -11.64 11.18 19.53
C LYS A 130 -12.33 12.07 18.49
N VAL A 131 -12.06 11.87 17.20
CA VAL A 131 -12.71 12.64 16.14
C VAL A 131 -14.17 12.25 16.04
N ILE A 132 -15.05 13.25 16.00
CA ILE A 132 -16.49 13.02 15.79
C ILE A 132 -16.69 12.65 14.31
N LEU A 133 -16.98 11.38 14.08
CA LEU A 133 -17.19 10.84 12.73
C LEU A 133 -18.58 11.24 12.19
N PRO A 134 -18.69 11.43 10.87
CA PRO A 134 -19.97 11.78 10.27
C PRO A 134 -20.92 10.57 10.26
N SER A 135 -22.23 10.82 10.23
CA SER A 135 -23.26 9.79 10.44
C SER A 135 -23.27 8.66 9.41
N GLU A 136 -22.67 8.85 8.23
CA GLU A 136 -22.48 7.77 7.25
C GLU A 136 -21.47 6.69 7.69
N VAL A 137 -20.64 6.97 8.69
CA VAL A 137 -19.69 6.00 9.25
C VAL A 137 -20.40 5.22 10.35
N ALA A 138 -20.86 4.03 10.02
CA ALA A 138 -21.57 3.14 10.94
C ALA A 138 -20.62 2.38 11.88
N ALA A 139 -19.38 2.13 11.44
CA ALA A 139 -18.36 1.52 12.28
C ALA A 139 -16.96 2.03 11.93
N CYS A 140 -16.13 2.11 12.96
CA CYS A 140 -14.71 2.42 12.87
C CYS A 140 -13.91 1.28 13.50
N TYR A 141 -13.01 0.67 12.73
CA TYR A 141 -12.19 -0.45 13.17
C TYR A 141 -10.76 0.04 13.42
N ASP A 142 -10.20 -0.38 14.55
CA ASP A 142 -8.84 -0.06 14.98
C ASP A 142 -8.01 -1.35 15.18
N PRO A 143 -7.38 -1.88 14.12
CA PRO A 143 -6.56 -3.09 14.20
C PRO A 143 -5.30 -2.93 15.09
N ILE A 144 -4.87 -1.71 15.41
CA ILE A 144 -3.77 -1.48 16.36
C ILE A 144 -4.16 -1.92 17.78
N GLU A 145 -5.46 -1.87 18.09
CA GLU A 145 -6.04 -2.29 19.37
C GLU A 145 -6.40 -3.79 19.34
N TYR A 146 -7.33 -4.20 18.46
CA TYR A 146 -7.90 -5.56 18.53
C TYR A 146 -7.03 -6.64 17.85
N ALA A 147 -6.10 -6.28 16.96
CA ALA A 147 -5.15 -7.21 16.32
C ALA A 147 -3.70 -6.97 16.80
N SER A 148 -3.57 -6.40 18.00
CA SER A 148 -2.29 -5.96 18.58
C SER A 148 -1.24 -7.07 18.68
N GLU A 149 -1.62 -8.32 18.97
CA GLU A 149 -0.66 -9.43 19.06
C GLU A 149 0.11 -9.64 17.75
N ILE A 150 -0.61 -9.76 16.63
CA ILE A 150 0.00 -9.95 15.30
C ILE A 150 0.74 -8.69 14.87
N HIS A 151 0.17 -7.51 15.13
CA HIS A 151 0.79 -6.24 14.76
C HIS A 151 2.10 -6.00 15.52
N CYS A 152 2.14 -6.27 16.84
CA CYS A 152 3.38 -6.22 17.61
C CYS A 152 4.39 -7.28 17.15
N ALA A 153 3.95 -8.49 16.79
CA ALA A 153 4.84 -9.50 16.21
C ALA A 153 5.46 -9.02 14.88
N TYR A 154 4.69 -8.34 14.02
CA TYR A 154 5.18 -7.70 12.80
C TYR A 154 6.25 -6.64 13.09
N LEU A 155 5.96 -5.72 14.01
CA LEU A 155 6.89 -4.67 14.42
C LEU A 155 8.16 -5.27 15.05
N GLN A 156 8.01 -6.20 15.99
CA GLN A 156 9.13 -6.82 16.70
C GLN A 156 10.05 -7.61 15.77
N ARG A 157 9.48 -8.35 14.81
CA ARG A 157 10.28 -9.16 13.88
C ARG A 157 11.02 -8.30 12.84
N PHE A 158 10.39 -7.24 12.35
CA PHE A 158 10.86 -6.55 11.14
C PHE A 158 11.31 -5.10 11.36
N LEU A 159 11.23 -4.57 12.58
CA LEU A 159 11.56 -3.19 12.91
C LEU A 159 12.54 -3.10 14.08
N ASP A 160 13.71 -3.70 13.90
CA ASP A 160 14.86 -3.66 14.82
C ASP A 160 15.65 -2.33 14.78
N GLY A 161 15.44 -1.51 13.75
CA GLY A 161 16.05 -0.19 13.58
C GLY A 161 15.51 0.57 12.36
N PRO A 162 16.10 1.74 12.05
CA PRO A 162 15.78 2.50 10.84
C PRO A 162 15.93 1.66 9.57
N LYS A 163 15.03 1.87 8.60
CA LYS A 163 15.04 1.18 7.31
C LYS A 163 15.30 2.18 6.19
N HIS A 164 16.04 1.77 5.17
CA HIS A 164 16.39 2.63 4.04
C HIS A 164 15.16 3.15 3.30
N VAL A 165 14.19 2.27 3.04
CA VAL A 165 12.99 2.54 2.26
C VAL A 165 11.75 2.35 3.12
N LEU A 166 10.92 3.39 3.23
CA LEU A 166 9.62 3.32 3.91
C LEU A 166 8.50 3.44 2.88
N PHE A 167 7.71 2.38 2.72
CA PHE A 167 6.48 2.39 1.96
C PHE A 167 5.32 2.84 2.84
N ILE A 168 4.54 3.81 2.38
CA ILE A 168 3.41 4.38 3.14
C ILE A 168 2.10 4.12 2.39
N GLY A 169 1.27 3.25 2.97
CA GLY A 169 -0.11 3.03 2.57
C GLY A 169 -1.07 4.04 3.22
N MET A 170 -2.31 4.06 2.74
CA MET A 170 -3.32 5.00 3.22
C MET A 170 -3.94 4.55 4.55
N ASN A 171 -4.67 3.44 4.54
CA ASN A 171 -5.37 2.91 5.71
C ASN A 171 -5.72 1.42 5.54
N PRO A 172 -6.09 0.70 6.61
CA PRO A 172 -6.42 -0.72 6.54
C PRO A 172 -7.51 -1.08 5.52
N GLY A 173 -7.27 -2.16 4.76
CA GLY A 173 -8.31 -2.83 3.99
C GLY A 173 -9.11 -3.83 4.84
N PRO A 174 -10.40 -4.07 4.53
CA PRO A 174 -11.31 -4.87 5.37
C PRO A 174 -10.91 -6.34 5.50
N TRP A 175 -10.26 -6.90 4.47
CA TRP A 175 -9.86 -8.32 4.43
C TRP A 175 -8.35 -8.51 4.61
N GLY A 176 -7.63 -7.41 4.84
CA GLY A 176 -6.17 -7.40 4.98
C GLY A 176 -5.80 -7.00 6.40
N MET A 177 -5.28 -5.79 6.56
CA MET A 177 -4.88 -5.26 7.87
C MET A 177 -6.01 -5.26 8.92
N CYS A 178 -7.28 -5.12 8.54
CA CYS A 178 -8.38 -5.27 9.52
C CYS A 178 -8.49 -6.68 10.09
N GLN A 179 -7.95 -7.69 9.42
CA GLN A 179 -7.93 -9.08 9.88
C GLN A 179 -6.61 -9.42 10.57
N THR A 180 -5.51 -8.81 10.14
CA THR A 180 -4.16 -9.27 10.49
C THR A 180 -3.33 -8.27 11.29
N GLY A 181 -3.75 -7.01 11.38
CA GLY A 181 -2.91 -5.96 11.95
C GLY A 181 -1.70 -5.54 11.10
N VAL A 182 -1.42 -6.23 9.98
CA VAL A 182 -0.27 -5.92 9.11
C VAL A 182 -0.71 -5.07 7.91
N PRO A 183 0.00 -3.97 7.55
CA PRO A 183 -0.27 -3.21 6.34
C PRO A 183 -0.33 -4.10 5.09
N PHE A 184 -1.31 -3.88 4.22
CA PHE A 184 -1.59 -4.75 3.07
C PHE A 184 -1.72 -6.25 3.45
N GLY A 185 -2.09 -6.56 4.69
CA GLY A 185 -1.89 -7.88 5.29
C GLY A 185 -2.82 -8.97 4.77
N TYR A 186 -2.57 -9.44 3.56
CA TYR A 186 -3.15 -10.65 2.98
C TYR A 186 -2.78 -11.86 3.84
N VAL A 187 -3.79 -12.59 4.30
CA VAL A 187 -3.64 -13.63 5.34
C VAL A 187 -2.54 -14.66 5.01
N PRO A 188 -2.48 -15.28 3.81
CA PRO A 188 -1.38 -16.19 3.46
C PRO A 188 0.01 -15.55 3.54
N ALA A 189 0.17 -14.31 3.08
CA ALA A 189 1.47 -13.63 3.17
C ALA A 189 1.87 -13.37 4.64
N VAL A 190 0.92 -12.94 5.48
CA VAL A 190 1.18 -12.69 6.91
C VAL A 190 1.48 -13.99 7.66
N ARG A 191 0.70 -15.04 7.40
CA ARG A 191 0.81 -16.32 8.11
C ARG A 191 1.99 -17.15 7.58
N ASP A 192 2.08 -17.35 6.28
CA ASP A 192 2.96 -18.36 5.71
C ASP A 192 4.32 -17.76 5.34
N TRP A 193 4.32 -16.61 4.65
CA TRP A 193 5.56 -15.98 4.18
C TRP A 193 6.27 -15.15 5.26
N MET A 194 5.51 -14.42 6.09
CA MET A 194 6.05 -13.67 7.22
C MET A 194 6.05 -14.46 8.53
N GLY A 195 5.48 -15.66 8.57
CA GLY A 195 5.49 -16.51 9.77
C GLY A 195 4.81 -15.91 11.00
N LEU A 196 3.92 -14.92 10.86
CA LEU A 196 3.32 -14.21 12.00
C LEU A 196 2.09 -14.96 12.54
N ARG A 197 1.92 -14.96 13.86
CA ARG A 197 0.82 -15.58 14.59
C ARG A 197 0.39 -14.67 15.73
N GLY A 198 -0.84 -14.86 16.20
CA GLY A 198 -1.42 -14.11 17.32
C GLY A 198 -2.93 -14.18 17.32
N ALA A 199 -3.54 -13.92 18.47
CA ALA A 199 -4.97 -13.77 18.60
C ALA A 199 -5.45 -12.44 18.01
N VAL A 200 -6.70 -12.43 17.54
CA VAL A 200 -7.36 -11.24 17.02
C VAL A 200 -8.72 -11.13 17.69
N ALA A 201 -8.91 -10.07 18.47
CA ALA A 201 -10.17 -9.75 19.10
C ALA A 201 -11.16 -9.12 18.11
N LYS A 202 -12.42 -9.00 18.53
CA LYS A 202 -13.47 -8.36 17.75
C LYS A 202 -13.46 -6.83 17.94
N PRO A 203 -13.69 -6.04 16.88
CA PRO A 203 -13.93 -4.60 17.03
C PRO A 203 -15.28 -4.35 17.71
N THR A 204 -15.43 -3.20 18.36
CA THR A 204 -16.69 -2.79 18.98
C THR A 204 -17.12 -1.41 18.46
N PRO A 205 -18.27 -1.30 17.75
CA PRO A 205 -19.13 -2.37 17.26
C PRO A 205 -18.51 -3.13 16.07
N GLU A 206 -18.88 -4.41 15.90
CA GLU A 206 -18.61 -5.19 14.69
C GLU A 206 -19.83 -5.12 13.75
N LEU A 207 -19.60 -4.81 12.47
CA LEU A 207 -20.61 -4.93 11.43
C LEU A 207 -20.67 -6.37 10.93
N ALA A 208 -21.87 -6.95 10.86
CA ALA A 208 -22.09 -8.27 10.27
C ALA A 208 -21.60 -8.37 8.80
N ALA A 209 -21.63 -7.26 8.06
CA ALA A 209 -21.09 -7.21 6.69
C ALA A 209 -19.55 -7.22 6.63
N ARG A 210 -18.87 -6.96 7.75
CA ARG A 210 -17.40 -6.86 7.89
C ARG A 210 -16.94 -7.60 9.15
N PRO A 211 -17.11 -8.93 9.22
CA PRO A 211 -16.61 -9.70 10.33
C PRO A 211 -15.07 -9.66 10.37
N VAL A 212 -14.51 -9.69 11.57
CA VAL A 212 -13.09 -9.87 11.85
C VAL A 212 -12.86 -11.30 12.32
N GLU A 213 -12.27 -12.12 11.47
CA GLU A 213 -12.02 -13.56 11.69
C GLU A 213 -10.53 -13.86 11.92
N GLY A 214 -9.69 -12.83 11.94
CA GLY A 214 -8.26 -12.98 12.16
C GLY A 214 -7.58 -13.73 11.01
N LEU A 215 -6.61 -14.58 11.34
CA LEU A 215 -5.92 -15.46 10.39
C LEU A 215 -6.80 -16.59 9.82
N ALA A 216 -8.04 -16.74 10.30
CA ALA A 216 -9.02 -17.67 9.73
C ALA A 216 -9.85 -17.05 8.58
N CYS A 217 -9.73 -15.74 8.34
CA CYS A 217 -10.43 -15.06 7.25
C CYS A 217 -10.08 -15.70 5.89
N THR A 218 -11.09 -16.22 5.19
CA THR A 218 -10.94 -16.86 3.88
C THR A 218 -11.09 -15.89 2.71
N ARG A 219 -11.51 -14.65 2.98
CA ARG A 219 -11.68 -13.62 1.94
C ARG A 219 -10.34 -13.06 1.52
N GLU A 220 -10.15 -12.93 0.21
CA GLU A 220 -8.91 -12.38 -0.33
C GLU A 220 -8.90 -10.85 -0.36
N GLU A 221 -7.89 -10.24 0.26
CA GLU A 221 -7.56 -8.84 0.05
C GLU A 221 -6.68 -8.68 -1.19
N GLN A 222 -7.30 -8.28 -2.30
CA GLN A 222 -6.65 -8.26 -3.62
C GLN A 222 -5.45 -7.32 -3.70
N SER A 223 -5.45 -6.19 -2.99
CA SER A 223 -4.34 -5.23 -3.02
C SER A 223 -3.13 -5.82 -2.29
N GLY A 224 -3.34 -6.46 -1.15
CA GLY A 224 -2.33 -7.13 -0.35
C GLY A 224 -1.78 -8.40 -0.99
N LYS A 225 -2.64 -9.17 -1.66
CA LYS A 225 -2.21 -10.32 -2.48
C LYS A 225 -1.25 -9.87 -3.59
N ARG A 226 -1.58 -8.80 -4.30
CA ARG A 226 -0.69 -8.21 -5.32
C ARG A 226 0.59 -7.65 -4.70
N TRP A 227 0.45 -6.91 -3.60
CA TRP A 227 1.56 -6.26 -2.91
C TRP A 227 2.58 -7.28 -2.41
N TRP A 228 2.17 -8.16 -1.49
CA TRP A 228 3.09 -9.12 -0.89
C TRP A 228 3.51 -10.23 -1.86
N GLY A 229 2.65 -10.62 -2.80
CA GLY A 229 3.03 -11.58 -3.85
C GLY A 229 4.17 -11.07 -4.73
N LEU A 230 4.20 -9.76 -5.05
CA LEU A 230 5.32 -9.16 -5.79
C LEU A 230 6.62 -9.24 -4.97
N TYR A 231 6.59 -8.88 -3.68
CA TYR A 231 7.81 -8.88 -2.88
C TYR A 231 8.26 -10.28 -2.47
N GLU A 232 7.33 -11.24 -2.38
CA GLU A 232 7.66 -12.66 -2.29
C GLU A 232 8.40 -13.14 -3.54
N GLU A 233 7.92 -12.80 -4.75
CA GLU A 233 8.61 -13.10 -6.01
C GLU A 233 10.01 -12.46 -6.07
N LEU A 234 10.13 -11.19 -5.69
CA LEU A 234 11.39 -10.44 -5.82
C LEU A 234 12.43 -10.80 -4.76
N CYS A 235 12.01 -11.04 -3.51
CA CYS A 235 12.91 -11.22 -2.38
C CYS A 235 13.09 -12.69 -1.99
N GLY A 236 12.13 -13.56 -2.32
CA GLY A 236 12.06 -14.94 -1.86
C GLY A 236 11.63 -15.05 -0.40
N THR A 237 12.34 -14.42 0.53
CA THR A 237 12.00 -14.40 1.96
C THR A 237 11.57 -13.02 2.43
N SER A 238 10.72 -12.97 3.47
CA SER A 238 10.31 -11.72 4.10
C SER A 238 11.49 -10.98 4.73
N ASP A 239 12.45 -11.69 5.34
CA ASP A 239 13.62 -11.09 5.99
C ASP A 239 14.49 -10.28 5.00
N ARG A 240 14.58 -10.72 3.72
CA ARG A 240 15.29 -9.95 2.67
C ARG A 240 14.60 -8.63 2.34
N PHE A 241 13.26 -8.63 2.26
CA PHE A 241 12.51 -7.39 2.08
C PHE A 241 12.72 -6.45 3.28
N PHE A 242 12.51 -6.97 4.50
CA PHE A 242 12.54 -6.17 5.73
C PHE A 242 13.95 -5.79 6.20
N HIS A 243 15.00 -6.29 5.56
CA HIS A 243 16.37 -5.87 5.82
C HIS A 243 16.53 -4.35 5.57
N SER A 244 16.04 -3.87 4.42
CA SER A 244 16.15 -2.46 4.02
C SER A 244 14.82 -1.74 3.88
N CYS A 245 13.70 -2.46 3.85
CA CYS A 245 12.39 -1.88 3.61
C CYS A 245 11.45 -2.03 4.81
N PHE A 246 10.47 -1.14 4.93
CA PHE A 246 9.35 -1.30 5.86
C PHE A 246 8.05 -0.78 5.25
N VAL A 247 6.91 -1.28 5.72
CA VAL A 247 5.59 -0.83 5.30
C VAL A 247 4.82 -0.28 6.49
N TYR A 248 4.26 0.90 6.32
CA TYR A 248 3.53 1.67 7.34
C TYR A 248 2.22 2.20 6.73
N ASN A 249 1.19 2.40 7.56
CA ASN A 249 -0.05 3.05 7.12
C ASN A 249 -0.18 4.43 7.76
N LEU A 250 -0.49 5.43 6.95
CA LEU A 250 -0.69 6.80 7.40
C LEU A 250 -1.81 6.91 8.46
N CYS A 251 -2.93 6.22 8.23
CA CYS A 251 -4.05 6.17 9.15
C CYS A 251 -4.29 4.71 9.57
N PRO A 252 -4.21 4.36 10.87
CA PRO A 252 -4.44 3.00 11.33
C PRO A 252 -5.92 2.59 11.36
N LEU A 253 -6.85 3.52 11.14
CA LEU A 253 -8.30 3.25 11.25
C LEU A 253 -8.93 2.87 9.91
N ALA A 254 -9.91 1.97 9.94
CA ALA A 254 -10.82 1.72 8.84
C ALA A 254 -12.24 2.22 9.15
N PHE A 255 -12.91 2.79 8.15
CA PHE A 255 -14.25 3.34 8.29
C PHE A 255 -15.21 2.63 7.35
N PHE A 256 -16.39 2.27 7.86
CA PHE A 256 -17.38 1.52 7.11
C PHE A 256 -18.75 2.19 7.16
N HIS A 257 -19.41 2.21 6.01
CA HIS A 257 -20.85 2.45 5.92
C HIS A 257 -21.62 1.24 6.46
N GLN A 258 -22.90 1.41 6.86
CA GLN A 258 -23.76 0.33 7.37
C GLN A 258 -23.85 -0.87 6.42
N SER A 259 -23.76 -0.65 5.10
CA SER A 259 -23.71 -1.71 4.08
C SER A 259 -22.38 -2.47 4.00
N GLY A 260 -21.41 -2.14 4.86
CA GLY A 260 -20.03 -2.60 4.82
C GLY A 260 -19.16 -1.87 3.79
N ARG A 261 -19.70 -0.99 2.95
CA ARG A 261 -18.87 -0.24 1.97
C ARG A 261 -17.75 0.51 2.70
N ASN A 262 -16.52 0.34 2.23
CA ASN A 262 -15.36 1.06 2.75
C ASN A 262 -15.51 2.56 2.47
N ILE A 263 -15.17 3.38 3.48
CA ILE A 263 -15.04 4.83 3.38
C ILE A 263 -13.57 5.15 3.67
N THR A 264 -12.85 5.66 2.68
CA THR A 264 -11.44 6.02 2.88
C THR A 264 -11.32 7.38 3.60
N PRO A 265 -10.15 7.69 4.21
CA PRO A 265 -9.91 9.02 4.78
C PRO A 265 -10.16 10.17 3.79
N SER A 266 -9.92 9.95 2.50
CA SER A 266 -10.20 10.96 1.46
C SER A 266 -11.69 11.15 1.16
N GLU A 267 -12.50 10.12 1.41
CA GLU A 267 -13.95 10.10 1.16
C GLU A 267 -14.78 10.60 2.35
N LEU A 268 -14.18 10.73 3.55
CA LEU A 268 -14.81 11.38 4.69
C LEU A 268 -15.27 12.80 4.34
N LYS A 269 -16.36 13.24 4.96
CA LYS A 269 -16.96 14.56 4.72
C LYS A 269 -16.84 15.47 5.94
N GLY A 270 -17.01 16.78 5.70
CA GLY A 270 -17.09 17.78 6.74
C GLY A 270 -15.81 17.93 7.57
N LYS A 271 -15.99 18.29 8.85
CA LYS A 271 -14.90 18.59 9.79
C LYS A 271 -14.00 17.38 10.05
N ALA A 272 -14.59 16.19 10.13
CA ALA A 272 -13.88 14.94 10.41
C ALA A 272 -12.74 14.68 9.41
N LYS A 273 -12.96 14.96 8.11
CA LYS A 273 -11.91 14.82 7.09
C LYS A 273 -10.67 15.62 7.43
N GLY A 274 -10.85 16.90 7.79
CA GLY A 274 -9.76 17.80 8.14
C GLY A 274 -9.04 17.39 9.42
N GLU A 275 -9.79 16.98 10.44
CA GLU A 275 -9.24 16.54 11.73
C GLU A 275 -8.44 15.24 11.61
N ILE A 276 -9.01 14.20 10.98
CA ILE A 276 -8.31 12.92 10.73
C ILE A 276 -7.01 13.17 9.94
N GLN A 277 -7.07 14.02 8.90
CA GLN A 277 -5.92 14.34 8.09
C GLN A 277 -4.84 15.07 8.88
N ALA A 278 -5.20 16.10 9.65
CA ALA A 278 -4.25 16.89 10.43
C ALA A 278 -3.57 16.04 11.51
N ILE A 279 -4.34 15.21 12.23
CA ILE A 279 -3.80 14.29 13.24
C ILE A 279 -2.85 13.29 12.57
N SER A 280 -3.26 12.66 11.47
CA SER A 280 -2.42 11.70 10.75
C SER A 280 -1.12 12.34 10.24
N GLU A 281 -1.17 13.57 9.72
CA GLU A 281 0.00 14.34 9.29
C GLU A 281 0.97 14.62 10.46
N GLN A 282 0.46 15.01 11.64
CA GLN A 282 1.27 15.28 12.83
C GLN A 282 2.01 14.03 13.32
N TYR A 283 1.32 12.89 13.41
CA TYR A 283 1.96 11.66 13.84
C TYR A 283 2.86 11.07 12.76
N LEU A 284 2.61 11.35 11.47
CA LEU A 284 3.55 11.00 10.42
C LEU A 284 4.87 11.78 10.53
N GLU A 285 4.83 13.07 10.82
CA GLU A 285 6.03 13.86 11.15
C GLU A 285 6.82 13.23 12.31
N THR A 286 6.11 12.84 13.37
CA THR A 286 6.71 12.17 14.54
C THR A 286 7.32 10.82 14.16
N ALA A 287 6.59 9.99 13.41
CA ALA A 287 7.04 8.69 12.94
C ALA A 287 8.27 8.80 12.03
N LEU A 288 8.30 9.74 11.08
CA LEU A 288 9.43 9.92 10.17
C LEU A 288 10.69 10.41 10.90
N THR A 289 10.54 11.18 11.97
CA THR A 289 11.65 11.61 12.83
C THR A 289 12.31 10.43 13.55
N LEU A 290 11.53 9.42 13.94
CA LEU A 290 12.03 8.19 14.55
C LEU A 290 12.55 7.21 13.49
N LEU A 291 11.74 6.94 12.46
CA LEU A 291 11.99 5.94 11.41
C LEU A 291 13.21 6.26 10.53
N LYS A 292 13.50 7.56 10.34
CA LYS A 292 14.65 8.10 9.59
C LYS A 292 14.93 7.37 8.25
N PRO A 293 13.92 7.15 7.40
CA PRO A 293 14.17 6.53 6.10
C PRO A 293 14.98 7.47 5.20
N LYS A 294 15.78 6.90 4.29
CA LYS A 294 16.40 7.69 3.21
C LYS A 294 15.43 7.95 2.07
N ILE A 295 14.50 7.02 1.85
CA ILE A 295 13.51 7.06 0.78
C ILE A 295 12.12 6.80 1.36
N VAL A 296 11.17 7.68 1.06
CA VAL A 296 9.74 7.47 1.33
C VAL A 296 9.00 7.23 0.01
N ILE A 297 8.30 6.10 -0.07
CA ILE A 297 7.48 5.74 -1.23
C ILE A 297 6.01 5.79 -0.81
N SER A 298 5.31 6.79 -1.30
CA SER A 298 3.87 6.90 -1.15
C SER A 298 3.15 5.89 -2.06
N VAL A 299 2.33 5.03 -1.49
CA VAL A 299 1.55 4.04 -2.24
C VAL A 299 0.21 4.67 -2.62
N GLY A 300 0.22 5.40 -3.74
CA GLY A 300 -0.93 6.13 -4.26
C GLY A 300 -0.91 7.64 -3.97
N ARG A 301 -1.79 8.35 -4.68
CA ARG A 301 -1.81 9.84 -4.72
C ARG A 301 -2.22 10.47 -3.40
N TYR A 302 -3.11 9.85 -2.64
CA TYR A 302 -3.55 10.42 -1.35
C TYR A 302 -2.36 10.59 -0.40
N THR A 303 -1.57 9.54 -0.20
CA THR A 303 -0.36 9.57 0.65
C THR A 303 0.70 10.51 0.10
N GLU A 304 0.87 10.57 -1.22
CA GLU A 304 1.81 11.50 -1.87
C GLU A 304 1.46 12.96 -1.56
N ASP A 305 0.18 13.32 -1.65
CA ASP A 305 -0.28 14.67 -1.35
C ASP A 305 -0.04 15.04 0.12
N ARG A 306 -0.13 14.08 1.04
CA ARG A 306 0.17 14.30 2.47
C ARG A 306 1.66 14.53 2.68
N ILE A 307 2.51 13.68 2.10
CA ILE A 307 3.97 13.85 2.14
C ILE A 307 4.37 15.21 1.56
N LYS A 308 3.87 15.57 0.37
CA LYS A 308 4.11 16.89 -0.24
C LYS A 308 3.67 18.06 0.64
N THR A 309 2.57 17.90 1.37
CA THR A 309 2.08 18.91 2.32
C THR A 309 3.08 19.11 3.46
N LEU A 310 3.59 18.02 4.04
CA LEU A 310 4.61 18.09 5.10
C LEU A 310 5.94 18.66 4.58
N THR A 311 6.38 18.28 3.37
CA THR A 311 7.57 18.84 2.72
C THR A 311 7.45 20.35 2.56
N LYS A 312 6.33 20.85 2.02
CA LYS A 312 6.10 22.30 1.83
C LYS A 312 6.09 23.09 3.14
N ARG A 313 5.71 22.44 4.25
CA ARG A 313 5.71 23.02 5.59
C ARG A 313 7.04 22.83 6.33
N ASN A 314 8.08 22.29 5.67
CA ASN A 314 9.37 21.94 6.27
C ASN A 314 9.24 21.04 7.50
N LYS A 315 8.31 20.06 7.43
CA LYS A 315 8.01 19.10 8.51
C LYS A 315 8.61 17.72 8.32
N ILE A 316 9.35 17.52 7.23
CA ILE A 316 10.15 16.31 7.02
C ILE A 316 11.57 16.73 6.72
N ASP A 317 12.53 15.86 7.06
CA ASP A 317 13.93 16.07 6.73
C ASP A 317 14.09 16.23 5.20
N PRO A 318 14.68 17.35 4.72
CA PRO A 318 14.82 17.63 3.30
C PRO A 318 15.74 16.66 2.56
N THR A 319 16.53 15.85 3.28
CA THR A 319 17.38 14.80 2.69
C THR A 319 16.59 13.54 2.31
N ILE A 320 15.36 13.38 2.80
CA ILE A 320 14.50 12.25 2.45
C ILE A 320 14.04 12.39 1.01
N VAL A 321 14.40 11.42 0.18
CA VAL A 321 13.91 11.32 -1.20
C VAL A 321 12.48 10.81 -1.17
N THR A 322 11.57 11.48 -1.89
CA THR A 322 10.15 11.11 -1.91
C THR A 322 9.71 10.69 -3.30
N TYR A 323 9.01 9.57 -3.37
CA TYR A 323 8.42 9.03 -4.60
C TYR A 323 6.96 8.64 -4.40
N CYS A 324 6.23 8.47 -5.50
CA CYS A 324 4.88 7.92 -5.50
C CYS A 324 4.80 6.76 -6.48
N MET A 325 4.41 5.59 -5.98
CA MET A 325 4.16 4.41 -6.81
C MET A 325 2.65 4.19 -7.02
N PRO A 326 2.24 3.48 -8.09
CA PRO A 326 0.85 3.11 -8.31
C PRO A 326 0.31 2.23 -7.17
N HIS A 327 -0.94 2.45 -6.75
CA HIS A 327 -1.58 1.65 -5.70
C HIS A 327 -2.04 0.27 -6.24
N PRO A 328 -1.91 -0.84 -5.48
CA PRO A 328 -2.23 -2.20 -5.96
C PRO A 328 -3.73 -2.51 -6.14
N SER A 329 -4.62 -1.66 -5.60
CA SER A 329 -6.07 -1.89 -5.65
C SER A 329 -6.60 -2.12 -7.06
N PRO A 330 -7.48 -3.12 -7.27
CA PRO A 330 -8.20 -3.30 -8.54
C PRO A 330 -9.12 -2.13 -8.91
N ARG A 331 -9.49 -1.28 -7.95
CA ARG A 331 -10.34 -0.10 -8.20
C ARG A 331 -9.58 1.04 -8.89
N SER A 332 -8.25 0.99 -8.90
CA SER A 332 -7.44 1.95 -9.63
C SER A 332 -7.66 1.75 -11.14
N LEU A 333 -7.89 2.85 -11.86
CA LEU A 333 -8.13 2.82 -13.31
C LEU A 333 -6.95 2.16 -14.04
N ASN A 334 -7.26 1.29 -15.01
CA ASN A 334 -6.28 0.57 -15.85
C ASN A 334 -5.23 -0.23 -15.04
N ASN A 335 -5.62 -0.84 -13.92
CA ASN A 335 -4.72 -1.54 -13.00
C ASN A 335 -4.85 -3.08 -13.03
N THR A 336 -4.90 -3.66 -14.23
CA THR A 336 -5.00 -5.12 -14.44
C THR A 336 -3.66 -5.83 -14.31
N ASN A 337 -2.56 -5.19 -14.70
CA ASN A 337 -1.17 -5.68 -14.66
C ASN A 337 -0.31 -4.91 -13.64
N TRP A 338 -0.81 -4.79 -12.41
CA TRP A 338 -0.10 -4.03 -11.37
C TRP A 338 1.29 -4.59 -11.04
N PRO A 339 1.50 -5.91 -10.87
CA PRO A 339 2.83 -6.45 -10.52
C PRO A 339 3.92 -6.06 -11.52
N GLU A 340 3.63 -6.14 -12.83
CA GLU A 340 4.57 -5.79 -13.89
C GLU A 340 4.89 -4.30 -13.89
N LYS A 341 3.85 -3.46 -13.74
CA LYS A 341 4.00 -1.99 -13.62
C LYS A 341 4.82 -1.61 -12.39
N ALA A 342 4.58 -2.26 -11.26
CA ALA A 342 5.30 -2.00 -10.02
C ALA A 342 6.76 -2.44 -10.14
N LYS A 343 7.05 -3.60 -10.74
CA LYS A 343 8.42 -4.09 -10.98
C LYS A 343 9.21 -3.15 -11.89
N LEU A 344 8.60 -2.68 -12.99
CA LEU A 344 9.20 -1.68 -13.87
C LEU A 344 9.48 -0.38 -13.09
N TRP A 345 8.49 0.12 -12.35
CA TRP A 345 8.63 1.33 -11.55
C TRP A 345 9.76 1.23 -10.52
N LEU A 346 9.87 0.10 -9.80
CA LEU A 346 10.96 -0.15 -8.84
C LEU A 346 12.34 -0.16 -9.50
N THR A 347 12.42 -0.63 -10.74
CA THR A 347 13.66 -0.63 -11.53
C THR A 347 14.05 0.79 -11.92
N GLU A 348 13.11 1.54 -12.52
CA GLU A 348 13.33 2.92 -13.00
C GLU A 348 13.71 3.89 -11.87
N HIS A 349 13.24 3.65 -10.66
CA HIS A 349 13.50 4.50 -9.49
C HIS A 349 14.65 3.99 -8.62
N GLY A 350 15.41 2.98 -9.07
CA GLY A 350 16.58 2.48 -8.37
C GLY A 350 16.28 1.83 -7.01
N ILE A 351 15.10 1.24 -6.85
CA ILE A 351 14.66 0.63 -5.59
C ILE A 351 15.05 -0.85 -5.49
N LEU A 352 15.16 -1.56 -6.62
CA LEU A 352 15.52 -2.99 -6.65
C LEU A 352 16.77 -3.35 -5.81
N PRO A 353 17.86 -2.56 -5.76
CA PRO A 353 19.02 -2.88 -4.91
C PRO A 353 18.71 -3.03 -3.42
N TYR A 354 17.67 -2.35 -2.92
CA TYR A 354 17.24 -2.46 -1.51
C TYR A 354 16.36 -3.71 -1.25
N LEU A 355 15.98 -4.45 -2.29
CA LEU A 355 15.16 -5.65 -2.21
C LEU A 355 15.99 -6.94 -2.36
N SER A 356 17.22 -6.83 -2.86
CA SER A 356 18.12 -7.95 -3.17
C SER A 356 19.37 -8.02 -2.29
N ALA A 357 19.63 -7.00 -1.46
CA ALA A 357 20.80 -6.95 -0.60
C ALA A 357 20.84 -8.17 0.33
N SER A 358 21.84 -9.04 0.13
CA SER A 358 22.19 -10.07 1.10
C SER A 358 23.03 -9.43 2.22
N PRO A 359 22.87 -9.85 3.49
CA PRO A 359 23.63 -9.33 4.63
C PRO A 359 25.15 -9.36 4.46
N GLU A 360 25.67 -10.17 3.53
CA GLU A 360 27.10 -10.42 3.35
C GLU A 360 27.83 -9.35 2.51
N ALA A 361 27.10 -8.55 1.70
CA ALA A 361 27.71 -7.63 0.73
C ALA A 361 28.26 -6.32 1.34
N GLU A 362 27.89 -5.96 2.58
CA GLU A 362 28.42 -4.76 3.24
C GLU A 362 29.79 -5.01 3.93
N SER A 363 30.19 -6.28 4.14
CA SER A 363 31.46 -6.61 4.80
C SER A 363 32.71 -6.39 3.92
N THR A 364 32.56 -6.33 2.60
CA THR A 364 33.67 -6.23 1.65
C THR A 364 34.03 -4.81 1.19
N SER A 365 33.40 -3.77 1.76
CA SER A 365 33.74 -2.37 1.43
C SER A 365 34.65 -1.67 2.45
N LYS A 366 35.14 -2.41 3.46
CA LYS A 366 36.11 -1.93 4.45
C LYS A 366 37.29 -2.90 4.58
N ILE A 367 38.12 -3.00 3.54
CA ILE A 367 39.51 -3.46 3.65
C ILE A 367 40.37 -2.56 2.78
#